data_AF-A0A183LUY1-F1
#
_entry.id   AF-A0A183LUY1-F1
#
_cell.length_a   1.000
_cell.length_b   1.000
_cell.length_c   1.000
_cell.angle_alpha   90.00
_cell.angle_beta   90.00
_cell.angle_gamma   90.00
#
_symmetry.space_group_name_H-M   'P 1'
#
loop_
_entity.id
_entity.type
_entity.pdbx_description
1 polymer ?
#
loop_
_entity_poly.entity_id
_entity_poly.type
_entity_poly.pdbx_seq_one_letter_code
_entity_poly.pdbx_strand_id
1 'polypeptide(L)'
;MLYTHQQMQVKTSSVEAASASVGLNIHKGKSNILKYNTENTNPITLHGETLENVKSFTFLGSITNEKRGSYVHVKARIGEARTTFPQL
;
A
#
# COMPACT_ATOMS: atom_id res chain seq x y z
N MET A 1 -9.73 -1.42 16.30
CA MET A 1 -10.06 -0.32 15.37
C MET A 1 -9.05 0.83 15.46
N LEU A 2 -8.86 1.49 16.61
CA LEU A 2 -7.91 2.61 16.73
C LEU A 2 -6.43 2.19 16.51
N TYR A 3 -6.04 1.07 17.12
CA TYR A 3 -4.69 0.51 16.98
C TYR A 3 -4.32 0.18 15.52
N THR A 4 -5.30 -0.31 14.74
CA THR A 4 -5.10 -0.68 13.34
C THR A 4 -4.96 0.55 12.44
N HIS A 5 -5.74 1.61 12.69
CA HIS A 5 -5.66 2.86 11.94
C HIS A 5 -4.34 3.60 12.17
N GLN A 6 -3.92 3.75 13.43
CA GLN A 6 -2.67 4.41 13.77
C GLN A 6 -1.46 3.68 13.14
N GLN A 7 -1.49 2.34 13.14
CA GLN A 7 -0.49 1.52 12.45
C GLN A 7 -0.47 1.76 10.93
N MET A 8 -1.64 1.89 10.28
CA MET A 8 -1.69 2.21 8.84
C MET A 8 -1.14 3.60 8.53
N GLN A 9 -1.44 4.59 9.38
CA GLN A 9 -0.91 5.94 9.20
C GLN A 9 0.63 5.95 9.34
N VAL A 10 1.15 5.32 10.38
CA VAL A 10 2.61 5.20 10.61
C VAL A 10 3.30 4.49 9.44
N LYS A 11 2.72 3.39 8.93
CA LYS A 11 3.27 2.68 7.76
C LYS A 11 3.27 3.54 6.51
N THR A 12 2.20 4.31 6.28
CA THR A 12 2.10 5.22 5.11
C THR A 12 3.19 6.28 5.16
N SER A 13 3.38 6.94 6.31
CA SER A 13 4.46 7.92 6.51
C SER A 13 5.86 7.30 6.42
N SER A 14 6.04 6.07 6.92
CA SER A 14 7.32 5.36 6.80
C SER A 14 7.66 5.03 5.35
N VAL A 15 6.68 4.61 4.54
CA VAL A 15 6.87 4.32 3.11
C VAL A 15 7.14 5.61 2.32
N GLU A 16 6.47 6.71 2.67
CA GLU A 16 6.73 8.05 2.11
C GLU A 16 8.17 8.49 2.36
N ALA A 17 8.64 8.44 3.61
CA ALA A 17 10.00 8.80 3.97
C ALA A 17 11.04 7.91 3.29
N ALA A 18 10.82 6.59 3.27
CA ALA A 18 11.71 5.66 2.59
C ALA A 18 11.78 5.92 1.08
N SER A 19 10.64 6.18 0.43
CA SER A 19 10.58 6.52 -1.00
C SER A 19 11.35 7.80 -1.29
N ALA A 20 11.14 8.85 -0.49
CA ALA A 20 11.86 10.11 -0.63
C ALA A 20 13.38 9.93 -0.47
N SER A 21 13.82 9.05 0.43
CA SER A 21 15.26 8.78 0.65
C SER A 21 15.98 8.20 -0.57
N VAL A 22 15.25 7.51 -1.45
CA VAL A 22 15.75 6.96 -2.71
C VAL A 22 15.33 7.79 -3.93
N GLY A 23 14.83 9.02 -3.72
CA GLY A 23 14.43 9.93 -4.79
C GLY A 23 13.11 9.56 -5.50
N LEU A 24 12.31 8.68 -4.90
CA LEU A 24 11.00 8.29 -5.42
C LEU A 24 9.89 9.17 -4.86
N ASN A 25 8.98 9.60 -5.72
CA ASN A 25 7.78 10.35 -5.33
C ASN A 25 6.54 9.45 -5.33
N ILE A 26 5.77 9.46 -4.24
CA ILE A 26 4.52 8.69 -4.18
C ILE A 26 3.42 9.47 -4.89
N HIS A 27 2.84 8.85 -5.92
CA HIS A 27 1.75 9.45 -6.68
C HIS A 27 0.43 9.34 -5.91
N LYS A 28 0.05 10.42 -5.23
CA LYS A 28 -1.16 10.51 -4.39
C LYS A 28 -2.43 9.99 -5.05
N GLY A 29 -2.75 10.44 -6.27
CA GLY A 29 -3.95 10.00 -6.99
C GLY A 29 -3.96 8.54 -7.47
N LYS A 30 -2.87 7.80 -7.27
CA LYS A 30 -2.78 6.35 -7.56
C LYS A 30 -2.67 5.52 -6.28
N SER A 31 -2.48 6.17 -5.14
CA SER A 31 -2.38 5.54 -3.84
C SER A 31 -3.77 5.32 -3.28
N ASN A 32 -4.09 4.06 -2.98
CA ASN A 32 -5.39 3.65 -2.45
C ASN A 32 -5.20 2.71 -1.26
N ILE A 33 -6.22 2.64 -0.40
CA ILE A 33 -6.27 1.69 0.71
C ILE A 33 -7.19 0.55 0.35
N LEU A 34 -6.65 -0.67 0.35
CA LEU A 34 -7.45 -1.88 0.20
C LEU A 34 -8.23 -2.13 1.49
N LYS A 35 -9.56 -2.15 1.39
CA LYS A 35 -10.45 -2.56 2.49
C LYS A 35 -10.30 -4.06 2.74
N TYR A 36 -10.04 -4.42 4.00
CA TYR A 36 -10.06 -5.81 4.47
C TYR A 36 -10.84 -5.90 5.79
N ASN A 37 -11.91 -6.68 5.80
CA ASN A 37 -12.73 -7.09 6.96
C ASN A 37 -13.41 -6.01 7.82
N THR A 38 -13.10 -4.72 7.68
CA THR A 38 -13.78 -3.65 8.45
C THR A 38 -13.87 -2.38 7.62
N GLU A 39 -15.00 -1.68 7.73
CA GLU A 39 -15.11 -0.30 7.26
C GLU A 39 -14.08 0.53 8.01
N ASN A 40 -13.03 0.95 7.30
CA ASN A 40 -12.04 1.84 7.86
C ASN A 40 -12.71 3.20 8.08
N THR A 41 -13.22 3.42 9.29
CA THR A 41 -13.99 4.62 9.67
C THR A 41 -13.12 5.87 9.73
N ASN A 42 -11.81 5.69 9.93
CA ASN A 42 -10.86 6.78 10.03
C ASN A 42 -10.04 6.90 8.72
N PRO A 43 -10.02 8.10 8.10
CA PRO A 43 -9.25 8.33 6.88
C PRO A 43 -7.76 8.22 7.14
N ILE A 44 -7.01 7.74 6.15
CA ILE A 44 -5.55 7.80 6.14
C ILE A 44 -5.15 8.90 5.17
N THR A 45 -4.17 9.70 5.58
CA THR A 45 -3.71 10.83 4.78
C THR A 45 -2.29 10.63 4.26
N LEU A 46 -2.06 11.09 3.03
CA LEU A 46 -0.75 11.17 2.40
C LEU A 46 -0.58 12.59 1.87
N HIS A 47 0.47 13.29 2.32
CA HIS A 47 0.68 14.72 2.01
C HIS A 47 -0.56 15.61 2.25
N GLY A 48 -1.36 15.30 3.29
CA GLY A 48 -2.60 16.02 3.62
C GLY A 48 -3.84 15.63 2.80
N GLU A 49 -3.71 14.78 1.79
CA GLU A 49 -4.83 14.26 1.00
C GLU A 49 -5.32 12.93 1.57
N THR A 50 -6.64 12.75 1.64
CA THR A 50 -7.24 11.49 2.10
C THR A 50 -7.15 10.44 0.99
N LEU A 51 -6.62 9.27 1.31
CA LEU A 51 -6.54 8.16 0.37
C LEU A 51 -7.90 7.48 0.19
N GLU A 52 -8.25 7.13 -1.04
CA GLU A 52 -9.49 6.43 -1.34
C GLU A 52 -9.45 4.99 -0.83
N ASN A 53 -10.57 4.53 -0.27
CA ASN A 53 -10.70 3.15 0.18
C ASN A 53 -11.36 2.27 -0.90
N VAL A 54 -10.58 1.40 -1.53
CA VAL A 54 -11.02 0.53 -2.63
C VAL A 54 -11.25 -0.92 -2.16
N LYS A 55 -12.20 -1.62 -2.79
CA LYS A 55 -12.45 -3.06 -2.52
C LYS A 55 -11.49 -3.99 -3.27
N SER A 56 -10.89 -3.50 -4.35
CA SER A 56 -9.89 -4.18 -5.14
C SER A 56 -9.03 -3.17 -5.89
N PHE A 57 -7.80 -3.54 -6.21
CA PHE A 57 -6.96 -2.80 -7.15
C PHE A 57 -6.27 -3.77 -8.11
N THR A 58 -6.03 -3.31 -9.33
CA THR A 58 -5.25 -4.06 -10.31
C THR A 58 -3.80 -3.65 -10.19
N PHE A 59 -2.94 -4.59 -9.82
CA PHE A 59 -1.50 -4.41 -9.83
C PHE A 59 -0.88 -5.32 -10.87
N LEU A 60 -0.30 -4.71 -11.90
CA LEU A 60 0.40 -5.40 -12.99
C LEU A 60 -0.40 -6.58 -13.59
N GLY A 61 -1.68 -6.32 -13.91
CA GLY A 61 -2.59 -7.27 -14.53
C GLY A 61 -3.27 -8.25 -13.58
N SER A 62 -2.91 -8.26 -12.29
CA SER A 62 -3.54 -9.10 -11.27
C SER A 62 -4.46 -8.30 -10.37
N ILE A 63 -5.66 -8.82 -10.12
CA ILE A 63 -6.64 -8.19 -9.22
C ILE A 63 -6.33 -8.63 -7.80
N THR A 64 -5.94 -7.66 -6.97
CA THR A 64 -5.85 -7.84 -5.52
C THR A 64 -7.14 -7.34 -4.89
N ASN A 65 -7.83 -8.21 -4.16
CA ASN A 65 -9.06 -7.87 -3.42
C ASN A 65 -8.96 -8.34 -1.97
N GLU A 66 -10.03 -8.13 -1.21
CA GLU A 66 -10.16 -8.57 0.18
C GLU A 66 -10.05 -10.09 0.38
N LYS A 67 -10.08 -10.91 -0.69
CA LYS A 67 -9.98 -12.37 -0.56
C LYS A 67 -8.50 -12.78 -0.51
N ARG A 68 -8.22 -13.81 0.29
CA ARG A 68 -6.91 -14.34 0.73
C ARG A 68 -5.89 -14.74 -0.37
N GLY A 69 -6.15 -14.46 -1.64
CA GLY A 69 -5.32 -14.84 -2.79
C GLY A 69 -4.15 -13.90 -3.10
N SER A 70 -4.10 -12.70 -2.49
CA SER A 70 -3.09 -11.69 -2.79
C SER A 70 -1.69 -12.01 -2.24
N TYR A 71 -1.60 -12.79 -1.15
CA TYR A 71 -0.33 -13.11 -0.50
C TYR A 71 0.64 -13.86 -1.43
N VAL A 72 0.13 -14.82 -2.21
CA VAL A 72 0.94 -15.61 -3.16
C VAL A 72 1.54 -14.71 -4.24
N HIS A 73 0.74 -13.79 -4.76
CA HIS A 73 1.18 -12.87 -5.82
C HIS A 73 2.16 -11.80 -5.31
N VAL A 74 1.88 -11.20 -4.14
CA VAL A 74 2.79 -10.22 -3.50
C VAL A 74 4.15 -10.86 -3.20
N LYS A 75 4.18 -12.10 -2.70
CA LYS A 75 5.43 -12.80 -2.41
C LYS A 75 6.26 -13.07 -3.66
N ALA A 76 5.63 -13.48 -4.76
CA ALA A 76 6.31 -13.69 -6.04
C ALA A 76 6.95 -12.38 -6.54
N ARG A 77 6.22 -11.26 -6.47
CA ARG A 77 6.69 -9.94 -6.90
C ARG A 77 7.82 -9.37 -6.04
N ILE A 78 7.78 -9.58 -4.72
CA ILE A 78 8.91 -9.22 -3.83
C ILE A 78 10.17 -10.01 -4.25
N GLY A 79 10.01 -11.28 -4.64
CA GLY A 79 11.09 -12.08 -5.22
C GLY A 79 11.66 -11.45 -6.49
N GLU A 80 10.81 -11.11 -7.46
CA GLU A 80 11.23 -10.46 -8.72
C GLU A 80 11.91 -9.09 -8.50
N ALA A 81 11.38 -8.27 -7.59
CA ALA A 81 11.98 -6.98 -7.27
C ALA A 81 13.37 -7.17 -6.65
N ARG A 82 13.54 -8.14 -5.73
CA ARG A 82 14.85 -8.49 -5.16
C ARG A 82 15.85 -9.00 -6.18
N THR A 83 15.40 -9.71 -7.21
CA THR A 83 16.29 -10.16 -8.30
C THR A 83 16.65 -9.03 -9.25
N THR A 84 15.72 -8.12 -9.52
CA THR A 84 15.90 -7.04 -10.50
C THR A 84 16.68 -5.86 -9.92
N PHE A 85 16.47 -5.56 -8.63
CA PHE A 85 17.10 -4.46 -7.90
C PHE A 85 17.88 -4.99 -6.70
N PRO A 86 19.04 -5.65 -6.91
CA PRO A 86 19.78 -6.32 -5.83
C PRO A 86 20.47 -5.35 -4.83
N GLN A 87 20.48 -4.04 -5.11
CA GLN A 87 21.20 -3.02 -4.35
C GLN A 87 20.29 -1.98 -3.68
N LEU A 88 18.97 -2.15 -3.81
CA LEU A 88 17.98 -1.47 -2.97
C LEU A 88 17.67 -2.35 -1.76
#